data_AF-A0A921ILS7-F1
#
_entry.id   AF-A0A921ILS7-F1
#
_cell.length_a   1.000
_cell.length_b   1.000
_cell.length_c   1.000
_cell.angle_alpha   90.00
_cell.angle_beta   90.00
_cell.angle_gamma   90.00
#
_symmetry.space_group_name_H-M   'P 1'
#
loop_
_entity.id
_entity.type
_entity.pdbx_description
1 polymer ?
#
loop_
_entity_poly.entity_id
_entity_poly.type
_entity_poly.pdbx_seq_one_letter_code
_entity_poly.pdbx_strand_id
1 'polypeptide(L)'
;MLQTLERTATTWNIQPLLPVHREALRLLCDGGSLPLLPLDALRPALEAGRILGDFAGTAALQAAAALLPLYDESVLPASLRAAGYGADGQGAVLTPPLLREHYTQLRQFLRTALRMATTRYASYHVWAVQPLDPDHLPLCEDLCAQYLSAGLTLRGVRPMAGANMLIFSARGLPHWREPYRRLHLNDPALPRVLERGYAVGDFGWGSGGMELILRSCE
;
A
#
# COMPACT_ATOMS: atom_id res chain seq x y z
N MET A 1 -7.16 -5.03 44.83
CA MET A 1 -5.86 -5.49 44.29
C MET A 1 -5.85 -5.15 42.81
N LEU A 2 -5.34 -3.97 42.45
CA LEU A 2 -5.25 -3.51 41.07
C LEU A 2 -4.09 -4.25 40.41
N GLN A 3 -4.39 -5.26 39.59
CA GLN A 3 -3.41 -5.84 38.69
C GLN A 3 -3.00 -4.75 37.70
N THR A 4 -1.79 -4.22 37.90
CA THR A 4 -1.08 -3.44 36.89
C THR A 4 -0.94 -4.33 35.67
N LEU A 5 -1.75 -4.08 34.63
CA LEU A 5 -1.47 -4.58 33.30
C LEU A 5 -0.11 -3.97 32.92
N GLU A 6 0.96 -4.73 33.10
CA GLU A 6 2.19 -4.47 32.38
C GLU A 6 1.81 -4.47 30.91
N ARG A 7 1.73 -3.28 30.32
CA ARG A 7 1.74 -3.12 28.87
C ARG A 7 3.08 -3.71 28.45
N THR A 8 3.06 -5.00 28.11
CA THR A 8 4.18 -5.67 27.45
C THR A 8 4.57 -4.72 26.34
N ALA A 9 5.76 -4.13 26.43
CA ALA A 9 6.25 -3.22 25.43
C ALA A 9 6.05 -3.94 24.10
N THR A 10 5.20 -3.36 23.27
CA THR A 10 4.90 -3.88 21.95
C THR A 10 6.17 -3.73 21.12
N THR A 11 7.01 -4.74 21.15
CA THR A 11 8.29 -4.77 20.44
C THR A 11 8.00 -5.01 18.96
N TRP A 12 7.66 -3.93 18.26
CA TRP A 12 7.54 -3.93 16.80
C TRP A 12 8.92 -3.75 16.19
N ASN A 13 9.30 -4.63 15.26
CA ASN A 13 10.57 -4.53 14.56
C ASN A 13 10.33 -4.64 13.05
N ILE A 14 9.69 -3.60 12.51
CA ILE A 14 9.56 -3.42 11.07
C ILE A 14 10.95 -3.08 10.53
N GLN A 15 11.50 -3.94 9.69
CA GLN A 15 12.88 -3.87 9.24
C GLN A 15 13.03 -4.31 7.78
N PRO A 16 14.11 -3.90 7.09
CA PRO A 16 14.51 -4.54 5.84
C PRO A 16 14.76 -6.03 6.04
N LEU A 17 14.16 -6.85 5.19
CA LEU A 17 14.50 -8.25 5.10
C LEU A 17 15.77 -8.44 4.28
N LEU A 18 16.63 -9.32 4.77
CA LEU A 18 17.92 -9.66 4.20
C LEU A 18 17.87 -11.09 3.63
N PRO A 19 18.88 -11.55 2.86
CA PRO A 19 18.90 -12.91 2.31
C PRO A 19 18.70 -14.03 3.35
N VAL A 20 19.12 -13.82 4.60
CA VAL A 20 18.90 -14.76 5.72
C VAL A 20 17.42 -14.96 6.06
N HIS A 21 16.55 -13.98 5.77
CA HIS A 21 15.11 -14.04 6.02
C HIS A 21 14.32 -14.71 4.89
N ARG A 22 14.99 -15.21 3.83
CA ARG A 22 14.33 -15.75 2.63
C ARG A 22 13.32 -16.86 2.94
N GLU A 23 13.66 -17.76 3.86
CA GLU A 23 12.76 -18.87 4.19
C GLU A 23 11.51 -18.40 4.92
N ALA A 24 11.66 -17.49 5.89
CA ALA A 24 10.52 -16.88 6.58
C ALA A 24 9.59 -16.13 5.60
N LEU A 25 10.17 -15.46 4.60
CA LEU A 25 9.39 -14.81 3.54
C LEU A 25 8.67 -15.81 2.64
N ARG A 26 9.32 -16.90 2.21
CA ARG A 26 8.67 -17.97 1.43
C ARG A 26 7.50 -18.60 2.19
N LEU A 27 7.64 -18.81 3.49
CA LEU A 27 6.57 -19.35 4.35
C LEU A 27 5.40 -18.38 4.51
N LEU A 28 5.63 -17.07 4.43
CA LEU A 28 4.54 -16.08 4.39
C LEU A 28 3.85 -16.05 3.03
N CYS A 29 4.59 -16.26 1.95
CA CYS A 29 4.08 -16.25 0.58
C CYS A 29 3.53 -17.62 0.10
N ASP A 30 3.34 -18.60 0.99
CA ASP A 30 2.94 -19.98 0.67
C ASP A 30 3.77 -20.60 -0.47
N GLY A 31 5.08 -20.37 -0.45
CA GLY A 31 6.03 -20.87 -1.45
C GLY A 31 6.14 -20.02 -2.73
N GLY A 32 5.30 -19.00 -2.88
CA GLY A 32 5.33 -18.02 -3.96
C GLY A 32 6.24 -16.82 -3.67
N SER A 33 5.83 -15.65 -4.17
CA SER A 33 6.53 -14.36 -3.99
C SER A 33 5.55 -13.30 -3.49
N LEU A 34 6.07 -12.13 -3.11
CA LEU A 34 5.23 -10.99 -2.78
C LEU A 34 4.41 -10.54 -4.00
N PRO A 35 3.22 -9.95 -3.79
CA PRO A 35 2.43 -9.38 -4.86
C PRO A 35 3.27 -8.46 -5.74
N LEU A 36 3.14 -8.60 -7.06
CA LEU A 36 3.86 -7.84 -8.09
C LEU A 36 5.38 -8.04 -8.14
N LEU A 37 5.98 -8.85 -7.25
CA LEU A 37 7.40 -9.17 -7.26
C LEU A 37 7.62 -10.52 -7.95
N PRO A 38 8.25 -10.58 -9.13
CA PRO A 38 8.63 -11.84 -9.77
C PRO A 38 9.49 -12.74 -8.85
N LEU A 39 9.29 -14.05 -8.93
CA LEU A 39 9.96 -15.01 -8.04
C LEU A 39 11.49 -15.00 -8.19
N ASP A 40 11.99 -14.82 -9.41
CA ASP A 40 13.40 -14.69 -9.74
C ASP A 40 14.00 -13.37 -9.24
N ALA A 41 13.19 -12.32 -9.11
CA ALA A 41 13.57 -11.03 -8.53
C ALA A 41 13.61 -11.02 -6.98
N LEU A 42 13.14 -12.08 -6.31
CA LEU A 42 13.06 -12.16 -4.86
C LEU A 42 14.43 -12.03 -4.17
N ARG A 43 15.44 -12.77 -4.66
CA ARG A 43 16.80 -12.73 -4.07
C ARG A 43 17.45 -11.35 -4.28
N PRO A 44 17.51 -10.78 -5.50
CA PRO A 44 18.01 -9.42 -5.72
C PRO A 44 17.30 -8.37 -4.85
N ALA A 45 15.97 -8.50 -4.64
CA ALA A 45 15.22 -7.59 -3.80
C ALA A 45 15.62 -7.67 -2.31
N LEU A 46 15.90 -8.87 -1.80
CA LEU A 46 16.42 -9.07 -0.43
C LEU A 46 17.85 -8.50 -0.29
N GLU A 47 18.72 -8.75 -1.25
CA GLU A 47 20.10 -8.23 -1.25
C GLU A 47 20.13 -6.69 -1.28
N ALA A 48 19.20 -6.08 -2.02
CA ALA A 48 19.07 -4.63 -2.10
C ALA A 48 18.33 -3.98 -0.92
N GLY A 49 17.85 -4.78 0.04
CA GLY A 49 17.05 -4.31 1.19
C GLY A 49 15.74 -3.65 0.77
N ARG A 50 15.11 -4.13 -0.30
CA ARG A 50 13.86 -3.57 -0.87
C ARG A 50 12.60 -4.19 -0.28
N ILE A 51 12.73 -5.25 0.51
CA ILE A 51 11.60 -5.91 1.15
C ILE A 51 11.57 -5.50 2.60
N LEU A 52 10.43 -5.01 3.08
CA LEU A 52 10.20 -4.74 4.49
C LEU A 52 9.39 -5.88 5.08
N GLY A 53 9.71 -6.23 6.31
CA GLY A 53 9.00 -7.25 7.05
C GLY A 53 8.87 -6.91 8.52
N ASP A 54 7.84 -7.46 9.14
CA ASP A 54 7.60 -7.37 10.57
C ASP A 54 7.35 -8.77 11.13
N PHE A 55 8.07 -9.09 12.19
CA PHE A 55 7.91 -10.34 12.94
C PHE A 55 6.95 -10.18 14.11
N ALA A 56 6.57 -8.94 14.46
CA ALA A 56 5.67 -8.58 15.55
C ALA A 56 6.03 -9.26 16.89
N GLY A 57 7.33 -9.33 17.21
CA GLY A 57 7.83 -9.97 18.42
C GLY A 57 7.82 -11.50 18.41
N THR A 58 7.52 -12.13 17.26
CA THR A 58 7.51 -13.59 17.10
C THR A 58 8.72 -14.09 16.29
N ALA A 59 8.92 -15.40 16.20
CA ALA A 59 9.93 -15.99 15.32
C ALA A 59 9.48 -16.06 13.85
N ALA A 60 8.17 -16.01 13.59
CA ALA A 60 7.60 -16.12 12.26
C ALA A 60 7.35 -14.74 11.65
N LEU A 61 7.59 -14.60 10.35
CA LEU A 61 7.28 -13.36 9.64
C LEU A 61 5.75 -13.18 9.56
N GLN A 62 5.27 -12.01 10.00
CA GLN A 62 3.84 -11.71 10.13
C GLN A 62 3.31 -10.80 9.02
N ALA A 63 4.16 -9.89 8.52
CA ALA A 63 3.81 -9.02 7.42
C ALA A 63 5.03 -8.76 6.55
N ALA A 64 4.82 -8.60 5.24
CA ALA A 64 5.85 -8.15 4.33
C ALA A 64 5.30 -7.41 3.12
N ALA A 65 6.10 -6.47 2.59
CA ALA A 65 5.83 -5.76 1.35
C ALA A 65 7.15 -5.39 0.67
N ALA A 66 7.14 -5.30 -0.65
CA ALA A 66 8.29 -4.88 -1.43
C ALA A 66 8.17 -3.42 -1.84
N LEU A 67 9.29 -2.72 -1.87
CA LEU A 67 9.43 -1.38 -2.40
C LEU A 67 10.17 -1.46 -3.73
N LEU A 68 9.41 -1.47 -4.82
CA LEU A 68 9.90 -1.72 -6.17
C LEU A 68 10.24 -0.39 -6.86
N PRO A 69 11.48 -0.20 -7.37
CA PRO A 69 11.81 1.02 -8.09
C PRO A 69 11.05 1.11 -9.41
N LEU A 70 10.55 2.29 -9.73
CA LEU A 70 9.77 2.54 -10.96
C LEU A 70 10.58 2.35 -12.25
N TYR A 71 11.89 2.62 -12.19
CA TYR A 71 12.81 2.49 -13.32
C TYR A 71 13.23 1.03 -13.59
N ASP A 72 12.93 0.10 -12.68
CA ASP A 72 13.44 -1.27 -12.75
C ASP A 72 12.48 -2.17 -13.53
N GLU A 73 12.73 -2.28 -14.84
CA GLU A 73 11.90 -3.06 -15.76
C GLU A 73 11.91 -4.56 -15.47
N SER A 74 12.94 -5.04 -14.77
CA SER A 74 13.06 -6.47 -14.41
C SER A 74 12.12 -6.89 -13.30
N VAL A 75 11.56 -5.93 -12.54
CA VAL A 75 10.77 -6.21 -11.35
C VAL A 75 9.37 -5.59 -11.42
N LEU A 76 9.21 -4.41 -12.01
CA LEU A 76 7.92 -3.72 -12.05
C LEU A 76 7.20 -3.90 -13.41
N PRO A 77 5.96 -4.45 -13.43
CA PRO A 77 5.18 -4.62 -14.65
C PRO A 77 5.04 -3.33 -15.47
N ALA A 78 5.09 -3.47 -16.81
CA ALA A 78 4.98 -2.35 -17.73
C ALA A 78 3.66 -1.57 -17.56
N SER A 79 2.55 -2.25 -17.24
CA SER A 79 1.25 -1.62 -16.96
C SER A 79 1.30 -0.70 -15.75
N LEU A 80 2.07 -1.06 -14.72
CA LEU A 80 2.29 -0.19 -13.56
C LEU A 80 3.17 0.99 -13.99
N ARG A 81 4.31 0.76 -14.64
CA ARG A 81 5.18 1.86 -15.10
C ARG A 81 4.47 2.87 -15.99
N ALA A 82 3.58 2.39 -16.87
CA ALA A 82 2.78 3.22 -17.77
C ALA A 82 1.64 3.98 -17.08
N ALA A 83 1.35 3.71 -15.80
CA ALA A 83 0.25 4.35 -15.07
C ALA A 83 0.48 5.84 -14.73
N GLY A 84 1.58 6.46 -15.20
CA GLY A 84 1.81 7.90 -15.09
C GLY A 84 2.31 8.34 -13.71
N TYR A 85 3.18 7.53 -13.08
CA TYR A 85 3.81 7.78 -11.78
C TYR A 85 4.82 8.95 -11.80
N GLY A 86 4.38 10.17 -12.12
CA GLY A 86 5.27 11.34 -12.23
C GLY A 86 6.16 11.32 -13.50
N ALA A 87 6.73 12.47 -13.83
CA ALA A 87 7.20 12.79 -15.19
C ALA A 87 8.32 11.90 -15.76
N ASP A 88 9.12 11.23 -14.93
CA ASP A 88 10.38 10.60 -15.39
C ASP A 88 10.51 9.10 -15.05
N GLY A 89 9.46 8.44 -14.55
CA GLY A 89 9.54 7.04 -14.10
C GLY A 89 10.50 6.83 -12.91
N GLN A 90 10.81 7.90 -12.18
CA GLN A 90 11.68 7.89 -11.02
C GLN A 90 10.88 7.77 -9.72
N GLY A 91 11.36 6.95 -8.78
CA GLY A 91 10.72 6.70 -7.49
C GLY A 91 10.48 5.22 -7.23
N ALA A 92 9.48 4.91 -6.42
CA ALA A 92 9.15 3.54 -6.07
C ALA A 92 7.66 3.32 -5.81
N VAL A 93 7.25 2.06 -5.97
CA VAL A 93 5.91 1.56 -5.67
C VAL A 93 6.03 0.55 -4.53
N LEU A 94 5.31 0.81 -3.45
CA LEU A 94 5.07 -0.16 -2.39
C LEU A 94 4.02 -1.17 -2.90
N THR A 95 4.37 -2.44 -2.92
CA THR A 95 3.45 -3.52 -3.27
C THR A 95 2.35 -3.67 -2.22
N PRO A 96 1.22 -4.32 -2.55
CA PRO A 96 0.27 -4.78 -1.55
C PRO A 96 1.01 -5.61 -0.49
N PRO A 97 0.80 -5.36 0.81
CA PRO A 97 1.41 -6.17 1.85
C PRO A 97 0.74 -7.54 1.91
N LEU A 98 1.52 -8.59 2.11
CA LEU A 98 1.02 -9.88 2.58
C LEU A 98 1.04 -9.90 4.10
N LEU A 99 -0.05 -10.38 4.68
CA LEU A 99 -0.32 -10.36 6.12
C LEU A 99 -0.71 -11.75 6.58
N ARG A 100 -0.23 -12.15 7.76
CA ARG A 100 -0.85 -13.25 8.52
C ARG A 100 -2.21 -12.80 9.05
N GLU A 101 -3.11 -13.75 9.22
CA GLU A 101 -4.52 -13.55 9.62
C GLU A 101 -4.71 -12.64 10.84
N HIS A 102 -3.80 -12.70 11.82
CA HIS A 102 -3.91 -11.95 13.07
C HIS A 102 -2.95 -10.76 13.17
N TYR A 103 -2.41 -10.29 12.04
CA TYR A 103 -1.54 -9.12 12.04
C TYR A 103 -2.34 -7.83 12.24
N THR A 104 -2.09 -7.13 13.35
CA THR A 104 -2.87 -5.93 13.76
C THR A 104 -2.18 -4.60 13.49
N GLN A 105 -0.93 -4.61 13.00
CA GLN A 105 -0.06 -3.43 12.97
C GLN A 105 0.10 -2.83 11.57
N LEU A 106 -0.82 -3.14 10.65
CA LEU A 106 -0.76 -2.71 9.26
C LEU A 106 -0.57 -1.21 9.10
N ARG A 107 -1.26 -0.37 9.87
CA ARG A 107 -1.05 1.09 9.82
C ARG A 107 0.40 1.48 10.12
N GLN A 108 0.98 0.90 11.17
CA GLN A 108 2.34 1.22 11.59
C GLN A 108 3.38 0.66 10.62
N PHE A 109 3.11 -0.51 10.05
CA PHE A 109 3.87 -1.10 8.95
C PHE A 109 3.92 -0.15 7.75
N LEU A 110 2.75 0.29 7.26
CA LEU A 110 2.64 1.21 6.13
C LEU A 110 3.33 2.53 6.42
N ARG A 111 3.12 3.15 7.59
CA ARG A 111 3.82 4.39 7.98
C ARG A 111 5.34 4.24 7.97
N THR A 112 5.84 3.11 8.47
CA THR A 112 7.28 2.83 8.47
C THR A 112 7.80 2.59 7.05
N ALA A 113 7.07 1.82 6.25
CA ALA A 113 7.41 1.60 4.85
C ALA A 113 7.47 2.89 4.04
N LEU A 114 6.50 3.78 4.24
CA LEU A 114 6.46 5.09 3.61
C LEU A 114 7.62 5.98 4.06
N ARG A 115 7.93 6.02 5.36
CA ARG A 115 9.08 6.77 5.87
C ARG A 115 10.40 6.27 5.26
N MET A 116 10.59 4.96 5.20
CA MET A 116 11.78 4.37 4.59
C MET A 116 11.86 4.67 3.10
N ALA A 117 10.73 4.58 2.39
CA ALA A 117 10.65 4.90 0.98
C ALA A 117 10.95 6.39 0.73
N THR A 118 10.37 7.31 1.50
CA THR A 118 10.64 8.74 1.32
C THR A 118 12.08 9.09 1.68
N THR A 119 12.71 8.43 2.65
CA THR A 119 14.16 8.61 2.90
C THR A 119 14.99 8.07 1.74
N ARG A 120 14.68 6.87 1.23
CA ARG A 120 15.47 6.23 0.15
C ARG A 120 15.31 6.91 -1.21
N TYR A 121 14.14 7.49 -1.47
CA TYR A 121 13.77 8.10 -2.74
C TYR A 121 13.49 9.61 -2.58
N ALA A 122 14.23 10.30 -1.70
CA ALA A 122 13.98 11.66 -1.19
C ALA A 122 13.57 12.73 -2.24
N SER A 123 13.98 12.59 -3.50
CA SER A 123 13.63 13.52 -4.59
C SER A 123 12.43 13.08 -5.44
N TYR A 124 11.97 11.85 -5.30
CA TYR A 124 11.05 11.18 -6.23
C TYR A 124 9.69 10.85 -5.61
N HIS A 125 8.74 10.45 -6.45
CA HIS A 125 7.40 10.08 -6.00
C HIS A 125 7.40 8.66 -5.41
N VAL A 126 6.87 8.53 -4.20
CA VAL A 126 6.58 7.24 -3.58
C VAL A 126 5.09 6.96 -3.73
N TRP A 127 4.80 5.80 -4.30
CA TRP A 127 3.45 5.31 -4.54
C TRP A 127 3.20 4.03 -3.75
N ALA A 128 1.93 3.68 -3.58
CA ALA A 128 1.51 2.36 -3.15
C ALA A 128 0.37 1.89 -4.03
N VAL A 129 0.22 0.58 -4.18
CA VAL A 129 -0.86 -0.01 -4.98
C VAL A 129 -1.53 -1.16 -4.26
N GLN A 130 -2.81 -1.37 -4.57
CA GLN A 130 -3.64 -2.42 -4.01
C GLN A 130 -4.62 -2.94 -5.08
N PRO A 131 -4.75 -4.25 -5.29
CA PRO A 131 -5.82 -4.81 -6.11
C PRO A 131 -7.19 -4.43 -5.57
N LEU A 132 -8.10 -4.10 -6.47
CA LEU A 132 -9.52 -3.94 -6.21
C LEU A 132 -10.22 -5.21 -6.70
N ASP A 133 -10.65 -6.03 -5.74
CA ASP A 133 -11.42 -7.25 -5.98
C ASP A 133 -12.89 -7.00 -5.60
N PRO A 134 -13.81 -6.94 -6.57
CA PRO A 134 -15.24 -6.76 -6.31
C PRO A 134 -15.85 -7.89 -5.46
N ASP A 135 -15.32 -9.11 -5.55
CA ASP A 135 -15.86 -10.28 -4.83
C ASP A 135 -15.42 -10.27 -3.35
N HIS A 136 -14.33 -9.54 -3.04
CA HIS A 136 -13.78 -9.38 -1.69
C HIS A 136 -13.71 -7.89 -1.28
N LEU A 137 -14.75 -7.13 -1.65
CA LEU A 137 -14.79 -5.68 -1.44
C LEU A 137 -14.54 -5.23 0.02
N PRO A 138 -15.08 -5.87 1.07
CA PRO A 138 -14.83 -5.45 2.45
C PRO A 138 -13.34 -5.47 2.84
N LEU A 139 -12.60 -6.49 2.40
CA LEU A 139 -11.15 -6.57 2.63
C LEU A 139 -10.40 -5.45 1.88
N CYS A 140 -10.87 -5.11 0.67
CA CYS A 140 -10.30 -4.02 -0.10
C CYS A 140 -10.51 -2.66 0.57
N GLU A 141 -11.71 -2.43 1.11
CA GLU A 141 -12.09 -1.23 1.84
C GLU A 141 -11.28 -1.06 3.13
N ASP A 142 -11.16 -2.14 3.93
CA ASP A 142 -10.36 -2.13 5.15
C ASP A 142 -8.90 -1.77 4.87
N LEU A 143 -8.29 -2.41 3.87
CA LEU A 143 -6.90 -2.13 3.49
C LEU A 143 -6.73 -0.70 2.93
N CYS A 144 -7.68 -0.22 2.13
CA CYS A 144 -7.69 1.16 1.64
C CYS A 144 -7.74 2.17 2.80
N ALA A 145 -8.60 1.94 3.80
CA ALA A 145 -8.68 2.77 5.00
C ALA A 145 -7.36 2.79 5.78
N GLN A 146 -6.60 1.68 5.81
CA GLN A 146 -5.27 1.64 6.43
C GLN A 146 -4.23 2.46 5.65
N TYR A 147 -4.24 2.41 4.32
CA TYR A 147 -3.37 3.25 3.49
C TYR A 147 -3.65 4.74 3.71
N LEU A 148 -4.92 5.14 3.68
CA LEU A 148 -5.33 6.53 3.93
C LEU A 148 -4.93 6.99 5.34
N SER A 149 -5.19 6.17 6.36
CA SER A 149 -4.79 6.43 7.75
C SER A 149 -3.27 6.48 7.94
N ALA A 150 -2.48 5.85 7.05
CA ALA A 150 -1.03 5.92 7.05
C ALA A 150 -0.50 7.24 6.46
N GLY A 151 -1.37 8.09 5.91
CA GLY A 151 -1.03 9.39 5.32
C GLY A 151 -0.89 9.36 3.79
N LEU A 152 -1.32 8.28 3.13
CA LEU A 152 -1.41 8.23 1.68
C LEU A 152 -2.70 8.87 1.19
N THR A 153 -2.69 9.29 -0.07
CA THR A 153 -3.87 9.78 -0.79
C THR A 153 -4.22 8.81 -1.90
N LEU A 154 -5.49 8.44 -2.07
CA LEU A 154 -5.93 7.71 -3.26
C LEU A 154 -5.89 8.65 -4.47
N ARG A 155 -5.30 8.18 -5.57
CA ARG A 155 -4.98 8.96 -6.77
C ARG A 155 -5.66 8.46 -8.03
N GLY A 156 -6.07 7.20 -8.05
CA GLY A 156 -6.65 6.60 -9.22
C GLY A 156 -7.07 5.17 -8.99
N VAL A 157 -7.92 4.70 -9.89
CA VAL A 157 -8.17 3.28 -10.13
C VAL A 157 -7.79 3.02 -11.58
N ARG A 158 -6.92 2.05 -11.82
CA ARG A 158 -6.43 1.72 -13.17
C ARG A 158 -6.73 0.25 -13.50
N PRO A 159 -7.35 -0.03 -14.65
CA PRO A 159 -7.44 -1.40 -15.13
C PRO A 159 -6.03 -1.89 -15.48
N MET A 160 -5.67 -3.06 -14.96
CA MET A 160 -4.41 -3.76 -15.27
C MET A 160 -4.73 -5.20 -15.67
N ALA A 161 -3.74 -5.89 -16.27
CA ALA A 161 -3.89 -7.30 -16.62
C ALA A 161 -4.21 -8.11 -15.36
N GLY A 162 -5.45 -8.61 -15.28
CA GLY A 162 -5.93 -9.47 -14.20
C GLY A 162 -6.72 -8.79 -13.07
N ALA A 163 -6.65 -7.47 -12.89
CA ALA A 163 -7.42 -6.76 -11.87
C ALA A 163 -7.46 -5.23 -12.08
N ASN A 164 -8.44 -4.57 -11.47
CA ASN A 164 -8.34 -3.13 -11.22
C ASN A 164 -7.36 -2.87 -10.08
N MET A 165 -6.55 -1.82 -10.17
CA MET A 165 -5.60 -1.44 -9.14
C MET A 165 -5.92 -0.06 -8.59
N LEU A 166 -6.08 0.04 -7.28
CA LEU A 166 -6.07 1.30 -6.54
C LEU A 166 -4.64 1.83 -6.48
N ILE A 167 -4.47 3.13 -6.71
CA ILE A 167 -3.18 3.81 -6.74
C ILE A 167 -3.16 4.88 -5.68
N PHE A 168 -2.14 4.86 -4.83
CA PHE A 168 -1.96 5.80 -3.73
C PHE A 168 -0.64 6.57 -3.86
N SER A 169 -0.61 7.84 -3.43
CA SER A 169 0.59 8.69 -3.39
C SER A 169 0.91 9.16 -1.98
N ALA A 170 2.20 9.13 -1.63
CA ALA A 170 2.71 9.68 -0.37
C ALA A 170 2.78 11.22 -0.37
N ARG A 171 2.76 11.85 -1.56
CA ARG A 171 2.65 13.31 -1.70
C ARG A 171 1.20 13.70 -1.94
N GLY A 172 0.71 14.67 -1.15
CA GLY A 172 -0.61 15.27 -1.35
C GLY A 172 -0.71 16.07 -2.66
N LEU A 173 -1.93 16.42 -3.07
CA LEU A 173 -2.16 17.34 -4.19
C LEU A 173 -1.89 18.79 -3.73
N PRO A 174 -1.12 19.60 -4.49
CA PRO A 174 -0.89 21.00 -4.16
C PRO A 174 -2.12 21.90 -4.46
N HIS A 175 -3.02 21.48 -5.35
CA HIS A 175 -4.19 22.25 -5.75
C HIS A 175 -5.45 21.38 -5.86
N TRP A 176 -6.52 21.87 -5.24
CA TRP A 176 -7.77 21.16 -4.96
C TRP A 176 -8.87 21.65 -5.89
N ARG A 177 -9.79 20.77 -6.28
CA ARG A 177 -11.07 21.15 -6.89
C ARG A 177 -12.16 20.22 -6.37
N GLU A 178 -13.31 20.79 -6.03
CA GLU A 178 -14.45 20.12 -5.39
C GLU A 178 -15.46 19.55 -6.42
N PRO A 179 -15.89 18.30 -6.26
CA PRO A 179 -17.10 17.78 -6.92
C PRO A 179 -18.19 17.29 -5.95
N TYR A 180 -19.40 17.10 -6.49
CA TYR A 180 -20.70 17.09 -5.80
C TYR A 180 -21.27 15.73 -5.32
N ARG A 181 -20.55 14.59 -5.37
CA ARG A 181 -21.17 13.24 -5.22
C ARG A 181 -20.41 12.25 -4.32
N ARG A 182 -21.12 11.51 -3.44
CA ARG A 182 -20.59 10.35 -2.70
C ARG A 182 -20.33 9.17 -3.65
N LEU A 183 -19.18 8.50 -3.51
CA LEU A 183 -18.79 7.37 -4.36
C LEU A 183 -18.25 6.21 -3.53
N HIS A 184 -18.71 5.00 -3.82
CA HIS A 184 -18.14 3.78 -3.25
C HIS A 184 -16.87 3.37 -3.98
N LEU A 185 -16.05 2.52 -3.34
CA LEU A 185 -14.80 2.03 -3.91
C LEU A 185 -15.01 1.25 -5.24
N ASN A 186 -16.17 0.61 -5.40
CA ASN A 186 -16.57 -0.12 -6.61
C ASN A 186 -17.42 0.71 -7.58
N ASP A 187 -17.63 2.01 -7.35
CA ASP A 187 -18.43 2.85 -8.23
C ASP A 187 -17.75 2.99 -9.61
N PRO A 188 -18.42 2.70 -10.73
CA PRO A 188 -17.82 2.77 -12.07
C PRO A 188 -17.39 4.19 -12.48
N ALA A 189 -17.88 5.24 -11.81
CA ALA A 189 -17.48 6.62 -12.03
C ALA A 189 -16.20 7.00 -11.28
N LEU A 190 -15.78 6.23 -10.27
CA LEU A 190 -14.61 6.53 -9.43
C LEU A 190 -13.31 6.78 -10.23
N PRO A 191 -12.95 5.96 -11.25
CA PRO A 191 -11.75 6.23 -12.05
C PRO A 191 -11.79 7.62 -12.71
N ARG A 192 -12.92 7.98 -13.31
CA ARG A 192 -13.10 9.26 -14.03
C ARG A 192 -13.04 10.47 -13.08
N VAL A 193 -13.50 10.30 -11.84
CA VAL A 193 -13.45 11.36 -10.82
C VAL A 193 -12.02 11.56 -10.32
N LEU A 194 -11.27 10.49 -10.08
CA LEU A 194 -9.88 10.57 -9.65
C LEU A 194 -8.95 11.15 -10.73
N GLU A 195 -9.13 10.75 -12.00
CA GLU A 195 -8.29 11.20 -13.14
C GLU A 195 -8.31 12.70 -13.39
N ARG A 196 -9.44 13.35 -13.12
CA ARG A 196 -9.62 14.79 -13.37
C ARG A 196 -9.00 15.68 -12.27
N GLY A 197 -8.28 15.10 -11.31
CA GLY A 197 -7.65 15.84 -10.21
C GLY A 197 -8.64 16.33 -9.16
N TYR A 198 -9.85 15.75 -9.14
CA TYR A 198 -11.00 16.20 -8.36
C TYR A 198 -11.13 15.55 -6.97
N ALA A 199 -10.20 14.67 -6.57
CA ALA A 199 -10.29 14.04 -5.26
C ALA A 199 -8.91 13.77 -4.66
N VAL A 200 -8.63 14.48 -3.57
CA VAL A 200 -8.56 13.78 -2.30
C VAL A 200 -9.96 13.94 -1.70
N GLY A 201 -10.63 12.87 -1.37
CA GLY A 201 -11.80 12.96 -0.50
C GLY A 201 -11.50 12.26 0.81
N ASP A 202 -12.11 12.76 1.87
CA ASP A 202 -12.16 12.04 3.13
C ASP A 202 -13.00 10.79 2.87
N PHE A 203 -12.37 9.62 2.86
CA PHE A 203 -13.15 8.39 2.93
C PHE A 203 -13.76 8.28 4.32
N GLY A 204 -15.06 8.04 4.36
CA GLY A 204 -15.80 7.71 5.57
C GLY A 204 -16.59 6.42 5.38
N TRP A 205 -17.28 6.00 6.43
CA TRP A 205 -18.11 4.81 6.42
C TRP A 205 -19.58 5.19 6.27
N GLY A 206 -20.22 4.70 5.21
CA GLY A 206 -21.64 4.81 4.96
C GLY A 206 -22.35 3.46 5.10
N SER A 207 -23.67 3.44 4.88
CA SER A 207 -24.48 2.22 5.00
C SER A 207 -24.14 1.16 3.95
N GLY A 208 -23.41 1.53 2.88
CA GLY A 208 -22.96 0.64 1.82
C GLY A 208 -21.46 0.33 1.84
N GLY A 209 -20.76 0.61 2.94
CA GLY A 209 -19.30 0.40 3.05
C GLY A 209 -18.50 1.69 2.98
N MET A 210 -17.26 1.59 2.50
CA MET A 210 -16.35 2.74 2.38
C MET A 210 -16.81 3.67 1.25
N GLU A 211 -17.11 4.91 1.62
CA GLU A 211 -17.56 5.95 0.71
C GLU A 211 -16.56 7.09 0.71
N LEU A 212 -16.21 7.57 -0.47
CA LEU A 212 -15.57 8.85 -0.65
C LEU A 212 -16.59 9.93 -0.27
N ILE A 213 -16.42 10.54 0.91
CA ILE A 213 -17.24 11.65 1.37
C ILE A 213 -16.62 12.95 0.87
N LEU A 214 -17.37 13.63 0.02
CA LEU A 214 -17.05 14.97 -0.45
C LEU A 214 -17.79 15.96 0.46
N ARG A 215 -17.06 16.87 1.11
CA ARG A 215 -17.65 17.89 2.00
C ARG A 215 -18.01 19.15 1.21
N SER A 216 -19.06 19.85 1.64
CA SER A 216 -19.41 21.17 1.13
C SER A 216 -18.40 22.22 1.62
N CYS A 217 -18.11 23.20 0.77
CA CYS A 217 -17.50 24.44 1.21
C CYS A 217 -18.54 25.23 2.02
N GLU A 218 -18.24 25.55 3.28
CA GLU A 218 -18.80 26.75 3.92
C GLU A 218 -17.89 27.94 3.63
#